data_AF-A0A941SBU4-F1
#
_entry.id   AF-A0A941SBU4-F1
#
_cell.length_a   1.000
_cell.length_b   1.000
_cell.length_c   1.000
_cell.angle_alpha   90.00
_cell.angle_beta   90.00
_cell.angle_gamma   90.00
#
_symmetry.space_group_name_H-M   'P 1'
#
loop_
_entity.id
_entity.type
_entity.pdbx_description
1 polymer ?
#
loop_
_entity_poly.entity_id
_entity_poly.type
_entity_poly.pdbx_seq_one_letter_code
_entity_poly.pdbx_strand_id
1 'polypeptide(L)'
;MAAPDNASSSKGEKHGILYFIKKLFHRHSQAEKQRTVSQDEYHLEPKYWPEVIDFINNLNQLIETHTIDDTNIKHINQRIVDYVVDQINVKGSVVDIEQRYSGLNTLADRMLSSTFNKIVGLKHESTTHADFSEAVSNFKKRLAVRHQNEIAYYQSHPSSTPH
;
A
#
# COMPACT_ATOMS: atom_id res chain seq x y z
N MET A 1 29.27 -50.46 41.99
CA MET A 1 28.92 -49.18 42.65
C MET A 1 28.84 -48.12 41.56
N ALA A 2 27.78 -47.32 41.62
CA ALA A 2 27.43 -46.14 40.81
C ALA A 2 27.20 -46.32 39.30
N ALA A 3 26.00 -45.92 38.89
CA ALA A 3 25.50 -45.78 37.53
C ALA A 3 25.65 -44.29 37.07
N PRO A 4 24.96 -43.85 36.01
CA PRO A 4 25.50 -43.33 34.76
C PRO A 4 25.39 -41.79 34.68
N ASP A 5 25.83 -41.17 33.58
CA ASP A 5 25.10 -39.99 33.10
C ASP A 5 25.16 -39.79 31.60
N ASN A 6 23.96 -39.52 31.11
CA ASN A 6 23.48 -39.40 29.75
C ASN A 6 23.56 -37.92 29.34
N ALA A 7 24.15 -37.61 28.18
CA ALA A 7 24.02 -36.27 27.60
C ALA A 7 23.69 -36.38 26.12
N SER A 8 22.42 -36.65 25.85
CA SER A 8 21.78 -36.21 24.61
C SER A 8 21.96 -34.69 24.48
N SER A 9 22.43 -34.21 23.33
CA SER A 9 22.16 -32.83 22.92
C SER A 9 21.35 -32.89 21.64
N SER A 10 20.04 -32.94 21.86
CA SER A 10 19.01 -32.67 20.88
C SER A 10 19.28 -31.32 20.21
N LYS A 11 19.10 -31.26 18.90
CA LYS A 11 18.95 -30.02 18.15
C LYS A 11 17.69 -29.31 18.67
N GLY A 12 17.86 -28.50 19.71
CA GLY A 12 16.82 -27.68 20.30
C GLY A 12 16.43 -26.51 19.39
N GLU A 13 15.16 -26.50 19.06
CA GLU A 13 14.39 -25.52 18.28
C GLU A 13 14.73 -24.06 18.58
N LYS A 14 14.94 -23.28 17.51
CA LYS A 14 15.20 -21.83 17.56
C LYS A 14 13.89 -21.03 17.63
N HIS A 15 13.10 -21.22 18.68
CA HIS A 15 11.90 -20.41 18.92
C HIS A 15 11.88 -19.89 20.36
N GLY A 16 12.47 -18.72 20.56
CA GLY A 16 12.44 -18.01 21.84
C GLY A 16 12.10 -16.54 21.66
N ILE A 17 11.65 -15.88 22.73
CA ILE A 17 11.33 -14.44 22.77
C ILE A 17 12.52 -13.60 22.27
N LEU A 18 13.77 -14.04 22.52
CA LEU A 18 14.98 -13.41 21.97
C LEU A 18 15.06 -13.45 20.43
N TYR A 19 14.55 -14.50 19.78
CA TYR A 19 14.42 -14.58 18.32
C TYR A 19 13.34 -13.63 17.80
N PHE A 20 12.22 -13.50 18.51
CA PHE A 20 11.18 -12.51 18.22
C PHE A 20 11.68 -11.08 18.37
N ILE A 21 12.42 -10.77 19.44
CA ILE A 21 13.03 -9.46 19.67
C ILE A 21 14.05 -9.15 18.56
N LYS A 22 14.92 -10.11 18.19
CA LYS A 22 15.81 -9.94 17.02
C LYS A 22 15.04 -9.68 15.73
N LYS A 23 13.91 -10.37 15.49
CA LYS A 23 13.06 -10.17 14.30
C LYS A 23 12.35 -8.80 14.32
N LEU A 24 11.94 -8.31 15.49
CA LEU A 24 11.36 -6.98 15.69
C LEU A 24 12.40 -5.88 15.45
N PHE A 25 13.63 -6.01 15.95
CA PHE A 25 14.71 -5.05 15.70
C PHE A 25 15.28 -5.14 14.28
N HIS A 26 15.22 -6.30 13.60
CA HIS A 26 15.52 -6.39 12.16
C HIS A 26 14.46 -5.71 11.30
N ARG A 27 13.19 -5.72 11.71
CA ARG A 27 12.13 -4.93 11.04
C ARG A 27 12.28 -3.43 11.30
N HIS A 28 12.73 -3.04 12.50
CA HIS A 28 13.00 -1.63 12.79
C HIS A 28 14.21 -1.07 12.01
N SER A 29 15.24 -1.89 11.78
CA SER A 29 16.36 -1.54 10.88
C SER A 29 15.94 -1.45 9.40
N GLN A 30 14.88 -2.15 8.98
CA GLN A 30 14.26 -1.93 7.67
C GLN A 30 13.35 -0.68 7.65
N ALA A 31 12.79 -0.27 8.78
CA ALA A 31 12.13 1.03 8.91
C ALA A 31 13.14 2.20 8.88
N GLU A 32 14.39 2.01 9.32
CA GLU A 32 15.47 2.99 9.10
C GLU A 32 16.05 2.99 7.68
N LYS A 33 15.75 1.96 6.86
CA LYS A 33 15.94 2.01 5.40
C LYS A 33 14.86 2.83 4.68
N GLN A 34 13.93 3.48 5.40
CA GLN A 34 13.00 4.49 4.85
C GLN A 34 13.67 5.87 4.58
N ARG A 35 15.00 5.95 4.44
CA ARG A 35 15.71 7.22 4.13
C ARG A 35 16.77 7.12 3.03
N THR A 36 16.67 6.10 2.20
CA THR A 36 17.19 6.17 0.84
C THR A 36 15.99 5.86 -0.03
N VAL A 37 15.32 6.89 -0.54
CA VAL A 37 14.47 6.71 -1.72
C VAL A 37 15.45 6.29 -2.80
N SER A 38 15.62 4.97 -2.96
CA SER A 38 16.50 4.43 -3.98
C SER A 38 15.97 4.93 -5.31
N GLN A 39 16.84 5.44 -6.19
CA GLN A 39 16.50 5.88 -7.55
C GLN A 39 15.53 4.93 -8.27
N ASP A 40 15.61 3.64 -7.98
CA ASP A 40 14.77 2.58 -8.52
C ASP A 40 13.26 2.72 -8.21
N GLU A 41 12.86 3.41 -7.13
CA GLU A 41 11.45 3.52 -6.73
C GLU A 41 10.66 4.55 -7.56
N TYR A 42 11.35 5.47 -8.24
CA TYR A 42 10.76 6.44 -9.18
C TYR A 42 10.64 5.91 -10.61
N HIS A 43 11.28 4.78 -10.93
CA HIS A 43 11.19 4.11 -12.23
C HIS A 43 10.14 3.00 -12.28
N LEU A 44 9.49 2.70 -11.14
CA LEU A 44 8.39 1.74 -11.09
C LEU A 44 7.15 2.28 -11.82
N GLU A 45 6.45 1.40 -12.54
CA GLU A 45 5.10 1.72 -13.02
C GLU A 45 4.21 2.12 -11.83
N PRO A 46 3.28 3.08 -12.01
CA PRO A 46 2.52 3.66 -10.89
C PRO A 46 1.79 2.64 -10.03
N LYS A 47 1.27 1.55 -10.61
CA LYS A 47 0.62 0.44 -9.88
C LYS A 47 1.51 -0.24 -8.83
N TYR A 48 2.84 -0.12 -8.96
CA TYR A 48 3.80 -0.71 -8.03
C TYR A 48 4.32 0.28 -6.99
N TRP A 49 3.85 1.53 -7.02
CA TRP A 49 4.23 2.48 -5.99
C TRP A 49 3.65 2.08 -4.63
N PRO A 50 4.39 2.27 -3.52
CA PRO A 50 3.93 1.86 -2.20
C PRO A 50 2.56 2.43 -1.83
N GLU A 51 2.32 3.71 -2.12
CA GLU A 51 1.04 4.37 -1.84
C GLU A 51 -0.13 3.85 -2.68
N VAL A 52 0.15 3.33 -3.88
CA VAL A 52 -0.86 2.71 -4.74
C VAL A 52 -1.16 1.29 -4.29
N ILE A 53 -0.13 0.51 -3.95
CA ILE A 53 -0.27 -0.84 -3.39
C ILE A 53 -1.11 -0.79 -2.11
N ASP A 54 -0.76 0.10 -1.18
CA ASP A 54 -1.47 0.22 0.09
C ASP A 54 -2.90 0.73 -0.12
N PHE A 55 -3.14 1.59 -1.10
CA PHE A 55 -4.48 2.01 -1.48
C PHE A 55 -5.32 0.83 -1.98
N ILE A 56 -4.83 0.04 -2.93
CA ILE A 56 -5.52 -1.13 -3.49
C ILE A 56 -5.83 -2.16 -2.40
N ASN A 57 -4.86 -2.42 -1.51
CA ASN A 57 -5.05 -3.34 -0.39
C ASN A 57 -6.18 -2.89 0.54
N ASN A 58 -6.24 -1.59 0.84
CA ASN A 58 -7.33 -1.03 1.66
C ASN A 58 -8.68 -1.15 0.95
N LEU A 59 -8.76 -0.92 -0.37
CA LEU A 59 -10.01 -1.12 -1.12
C LEU A 59 -10.48 -2.58 -1.03
N ASN A 60 -9.58 -3.53 -1.28
CA ASN A 60 -9.89 -4.96 -1.23
C ASN A 60 -10.32 -5.40 0.17
N GLN A 61 -9.62 -4.93 1.22
CA GLN A 61 -9.98 -5.23 2.60
C GLN A 61 -11.38 -4.70 2.96
N LEU A 62 -11.72 -3.49 2.50
CA LEU A 62 -13.05 -2.92 2.72
C LEU A 62 -14.13 -3.75 2.00
N ILE A 63 -13.88 -4.19 0.77
CA ILE A 63 -14.79 -5.08 0.04
C ILE A 63 -14.99 -6.38 0.82
N GLU A 64 -13.91 -7.08 1.20
CA GLU A 64 -14.00 -8.37 1.93
C GLU A 64 -14.73 -8.25 3.27
N THR A 65 -14.50 -7.15 3.99
CA THR A 65 -15.07 -6.94 5.32
C THR A 65 -16.56 -6.58 5.24
N HIS A 66 -16.94 -5.72 4.29
CA HIS A 66 -18.27 -5.10 4.25
C HIS A 66 -19.24 -5.73 3.25
N THR A 67 -18.81 -6.63 2.36
CA THR A 67 -19.69 -7.22 1.33
C THR A 67 -20.03 -8.68 1.56
N ILE A 68 -21.22 -9.08 1.15
CA ILE A 68 -21.62 -10.49 1.15
C ILE A 68 -20.67 -11.32 0.28
N ASP A 69 -20.45 -12.58 0.66
CA ASP A 69 -19.67 -13.51 -0.15
C ASP A 69 -20.51 -14.04 -1.33
N ASP A 70 -20.57 -13.22 -2.39
CA ASP A 70 -21.23 -13.54 -3.66
C ASP A 70 -20.29 -13.28 -4.84
N THR A 71 -20.25 -14.22 -5.78
CA THR A 71 -19.35 -14.15 -6.94
C THR A 71 -19.60 -12.93 -7.82
N ASN A 72 -20.87 -12.57 -8.06
CA ASN A 72 -21.20 -11.40 -8.89
C ASN A 72 -20.82 -10.10 -8.19
N ILE A 73 -21.07 -10.01 -6.88
CA ILE A 73 -20.67 -8.87 -6.06
C ILE A 73 -19.15 -8.69 -6.05
N LYS A 74 -18.40 -9.78 -5.87
CA LYS A 74 -16.93 -9.78 -5.97
C LYS A 74 -16.47 -9.28 -7.33
N HIS A 75 -17.05 -9.77 -8.43
CA HIS A 75 -16.69 -9.33 -9.77
C HIS A 75 -16.98 -7.84 -10.02
N ILE A 76 -18.13 -7.33 -9.55
CA ILE A 76 -18.48 -5.91 -9.73
C ILE A 76 -17.50 -5.02 -8.96
N ASN A 77 -17.23 -5.33 -7.69
CA ASN A 77 -16.29 -4.55 -6.88
C ASN A 77 -14.86 -4.64 -7.44
N GLN A 78 -14.42 -5.81 -7.91
CA GLN A 78 -13.11 -5.97 -8.54
C GLN A 78 -12.98 -5.12 -9.81
N ARG A 79 -14.02 -5.04 -10.65
CA ARG A 79 -14.00 -4.15 -11.83
C ARG A 79 -13.84 -2.67 -11.47
N ILE A 80 -14.37 -2.24 -10.33
CA ILE A 80 -14.17 -0.88 -9.81
C ILE A 80 -12.69 -0.69 -9.43
N VAL A 81 -12.11 -1.64 -8.69
CA VAL A 81 -10.69 -1.61 -8.31
C VAL A 81 -9.79 -1.59 -9.55
N ASP A 82 -10.01 -2.49 -10.51
CA ASP A 82 -9.21 -2.58 -11.74
C ASP A 82 -9.27 -1.27 -12.54
N TYR A 83 -10.47 -0.69 -12.69
CA TYR A 83 -10.64 0.61 -13.36
C TYR A 83 -9.85 1.73 -12.66
N VAL A 84 -9.85 1.75 -11.32
CA VAL A 84 -9.10 2.74 -10.54
C VAL A 84 -7.59 2.56 -10.74
N VAL A 85 -7.11 1.31 -10.73
CA VAL A 85 -5.69 1.00 -10.98
C VAL A 85 -5.26 1.44 -12.38
N ASP A 86 -6.09 1.20 -13.39
CA ASP A 86 -5.82 1.65 -14.76
C ASP A 86 -5.74 3.18 -14.85
N GLN A 87 -6.66 3.89 -14.19
CA GLN A 87 -6.60 5.36 -14.14
C GLN A 87 -5.35 5.89 -13.42
N ILE A 88 -4.93 5.22 -12.34
CA ILE A 88 -3.68 5.54 -11.64
C ILE A 88 -2.48 5.31 -12.56
N ASN A 89 -2.42 4.21 -13.30
CA ASN A 89 -1.33 3.96 -14.23
C ASN A 89 -1.26 5.01 -15.34
N VAL A 90 -2.38 5.36 -15.96
CA VAL A 90 -2.41 6.36 -17.03
C VAL A 90 -1.94 7.72 -16.51
N LYS A 91 -2.47 8.18 -15.37
CA LYS A 91 -2.14 9.50 -14.82
C LYS A 91 -0.77 9.54 -14.15
N GLY A 92 -0.37 8.45 -13.53
CA GLY A 92 0.92 8.26 -12.88
C GLY A 92 2.07 8.09 -13.86
N SER A 93 1.82 7.76 -15.13
CA SER A 93 2.87 7.65 -16.15
C SER A 93 3.27 8.98 -16.78
N VAL A 94 2.58 10.08 -16.43
CA VAL A 94 2.93 11.43 -16.89
C VAL A 94 4.31 11.78 -16.35
N VAL A 95 5.24 12.25 -17.18
CA VAL A 95 6.64 12.49 -16.78
C VAL A 95 6.80 13.70 -15.86
N ASP A 96 6.08 14.78 -16.15
CA ASP A 96 6.09 16.00 -15.33
C ASP A 96 5.46 15.74 -13.96
N ILE A 97 6.22 16.08 -12.91
CA ILE A 97 5.87 15.80 -11.51
C ILE A 97 4.58 16.51 -11.10
N GLU A 98 4.43 17.78 -11.46
CA GLU A 98 3.28 18.61 -11.08
C GLU A 98 2.00 18.14 -11.78
N GLN A 99 2.08 17.89 -13.09
CA GLN A 99 0.96 17.39 -13.87
C GLN A 99 0.54 15.99 -13.42
N ARG A 100 1.51 15.12 -13.12
CA ARG A 100 1.26 13.78 -12.58
C ARG A 100 0.54 13.84 -11.24
N TYR A 101 1.07 14.62 -10.29
CA TYR A 101 0.45 14.81 -8.98
C TYR A 101 -0.95 15.41 -9.11
N SER A 102 -1.11 16.49 -9.88
CA SER A 102 -2.41 17.13 -10.13
C SER A 102 -3.44 16.16 -10.74
N GLY A 103 -3.01 15.34 -11.70
CA GLY A 103 -3.84 14.32 -12.32
C GLY A 103 -4.33 13.26 -11.32
N LEU A 104 -3.42 12.72 -10.50
CA LEU A 104 -3.74 11.72 -9.48
C LEU A 104 -4.59 12.31 -8.34
N ASN A 105 -4.32 13.54 -7.93
CA ASN A 105 -5.12 14.25 -6.92
C ASN A 105 -6.55 14.49 -7.42
N THR A 106 -6.71 14.91 -8.67
CA THR A 106 -8.02 15.07 -9.32
C THR A 106 -8.76 13.74 -9.44
N LEU A 107 -8.05 12.63 -9.73
CA LEU A 107 -8.66 11.30 -9.74
C LEU A 107 -9.22 10.96 -8.36
N ALA A 108 -8.46 11.19 -7.29
CA ALA A 108 -8.91 10.92 -5.94
C ALA A 108 -10.12 11.78 -5.55
N ASP A 109 -10.15 13.06 -5.94
CA ASP A 109 -11.32 13.93 -5.74
C ASP A 109 -12.57 13.44 -6.48
N ARG A 110 -12.39 12.95 -7.72
CA ARG A 110 -13.47 12.31 -8.48
C ARG A 110 -13.95 11.04 -7.80
N MET A 111 -13.06 10.24 -7.22
CA MET A 111 -13.47 9.04 -6.48
C MET A 111 -14.34 9.41 -5.28
N LEU A 112 -13.94 10.38 -4.47
CA LEU A 112 -14.73 10.83 -3.31
C LEU A 112 -16.11 11.39 -3.69
N SER A 113 -16.21 12.07 -4.83
CA SER A 113 -17.44 12.72 -5.28
C SER A 113 -18.35 11.85 -6.15
N SER A 114 -17.89 10.69 -6.61
CA SER A 114 -18.61 9.83 -7.55
C SER A 114 -19.17 8.57 -6.91
N THR A 115 -20.00 7.86 -7.67
CA THR A 115 -20.49 6.54 -7.32
C THR A 115 -19.37 5.50 -7.17
N PHE A 116 -18.16 5.76 -7.68
CA PHE A 116 -17.00 4.88 -7.46
C PHE A 116 -16.58 4.79 -6.00
N ASN A 117 -17.03 5.71 -5.15
CA ASN A 117 -16.80 5.62 -3.71
C ASN A 117 -17.61 4.48 -3.06
N LYS A 118 -18.74 4.06 -3.66
CA LYS A 118 -19.69 3.15 -3.03
C LYS A 118 -19.31 1.70 -3.26
N ILE A 119 -19.36 0.92 -2.18
CA ILE A 119 -19.18 -0.53 -2.22
C ILE A 119 -20.52 -1.20 -2.54
N VAL A 120 -20.52 -2.19 -3.44
CA VAL A 120 -21.73 -2.92 -3.86
C VAL A 120 -21.90 -4.18 -3.01
N GLY A 121 -23.13 -4.53 -2.63
CA GLY A 121 -23.46 -5.80 -1.96
C GLY A 121 -23.17 -5.82 -0.46
N LEU A 122 -23.52 -4.74 0.24
CA LEU A 122 -23.26 -4.57 1.67
C LEU A 122 -23.90 -5.67 2.54
N LYS A 123 -23.18 -6.13 3.57
CA LYS A 123 -23.73 -7.00 4.62
C LYS A 123 -24.76 -6.22 5.46
N HIS A 124 -25.81 -6.92 5.92
CA HIS A 124 -26.88 -6.31 6.73
C HIS A 124 -26.38 -5.65 8.03
N GLU A 125 -25.27 -6.14 8.57
CA GLU A 125 -24.61 -5.62 9.78
C GLU A 125 -23.70 -4.39 9.53
N SER A 126 -23.45 -4.00 8.29
CA SER A 126 -22.65 -2.80 7.97
C SER A 126 -23.48 -1.53 8.19
N THR A 127 -23.48 -1.02 9.42
CA THR A 127 -24.28 0.15 9.83
C THR A 127 -23.56 1.50 9.69
N THR A 128 -22.28 1.53 9.31
CA THR A 128 -21.48 2.76 9.22
C THR A 128 -20.41 2.68 8.12
N HIS A 129 -20.34 3.73 7.27
CA HIS A 129 -19.22 4.06 6.36
C HIS A 129 -18.65 2.91 5.50
N ALA A 130 -19.50 2.11 4.85
CA ALA A 130 -19.06 1.10 3.88
C ALA A 130 -18.81 1.72 2.49
N ASP A 131 -17.89 2.67 2.43
CA ASP A 131 -17.42 3.33 1.21
C ASP A 131 -15.89 3.46 1.22
N PHE A 132 -15.31 3.87 0.10
CA PHE A 132 -13.86 4.00 -0.04
C PHE A 132 -13.30 5.33 0.48
N SER A 133 -14.09 6.17 1.16
CA SER A 133 -13.69 7.56 1.46
C SER A 133 -12.41 7.62 2.29
N GLU A 134 -12.28 6.74 3.28
CA GLU A 134 -11.09 6.70 4.14
C GLU A 134 -9.85 6.25 3.35
N ALA A 135 -9.97 5.19 2.56
CA ALA A 135 -8.89 4.68 1.71
C ALA A 135 -8.43 5.76 0.71
N VAL A 136 -9.36 6.44 0.06
CA VAL A 136 -9.07 7.52 -0.90
C VAL A 136 -8.43 8.72 -0.20
N SER A 137 -8.92 9.10 0.98
CA SER A 137 -8.34 10.20 1.76
C SER A 137 -6.90 9.91 2.19
N ASN A 138 -6.62 8.66 2.58
CA ASN A 138 -5.27 8.23 2.93
C ASN A 138 -4.36 8.18 1.70
N PHE A 139 -4.87 7.74 0.54
CA PHE A 139 -4.14 7.81 -0.73
C PHE A 139 -3.74 9.24 -1.08
N LYS A 140 -4.66 10.22 -0.99
CA LYS A 140 -4.36 11.64 -1.23
C LYS A 140 -3.23 12.16 -0.34
N LYS A 141 -3.27 11.84 0.96
CA LYS A 141 -2.23 12.25 1.91
C LYS A 141 -0.86 11.71 1.49
N ARG A 142 -0.80 10.45 1.07
CA ARG A 142 0.47 9.82 0.65
C ARG A 142 0.98 10.32 -0.70
N LEU A 143 0.08 10.61 -1.64
CA LEU A 143 0.45 11.28 -2.88
C LEU A 143 1.10 12.64 -2.62
N ALA A 144 0.60 13.42 -1.67
CA ALA A 144 1.19 14.70 -1.29
C ALA A 144 2.61 14.53 -0.72
N VAL A 145 2.83 13.50 0.10
CA VAL A 145 4.17 13.17 0.63
C VAL A 145 5.11 12.78 -0.52
N ARG A 146 4.66 11.93 -1.45
CA ARG A 146 5.46 11.55 -2.62
C ARG A 146 5.85 12.76 -3.47
N HIS A 147 4.90 13.64 -3.75
CA HIS A 147 5.10 14.86 -4.52
C HIS A 147 6.21 15.73 -3.90
N GLN A 148 6.14 15.96 -2.58
CA GLN A 148 7.18 16.70 -1.85
C GLN A 148 8.55 16.00 -1.93
N ASN A 149 8.59 14.69 -1.79
CA ASN A 149 9.83 13.91 -1.87
C ASN A 149 10.45 13.97 -3.27
N GLU A 150 9.64 13.87 -4.33
CA GLU A 150 10.09 13.98 -5.72
C GLU A 150 10.67 15.36 -6.02
N ILE A 151 9.98 16.43 -5.64
CA ILE A 151 10.49 17.81 -5.81
C ILE A 151 11.84 17.96 -5.10
N ALA A 152 11.94 17.54 -3.83
CA ALA A 152 13.17 17.65 -3.05
C ALA A 152 14.31 16.83 -3.67
N TYR A 153 14.00 15.66 -4.23
CA TYR A 153 14.97 14.80 -4.90
C TYR A 153 15.56 15.50 -6.15
N TYR A 154 14.73 16.05 -7.03
CA TYR A 154 15.22 16.70 -8.25
C TYR A 154 15.85 18.08 -8.01
N GLN A 155 15.47 18.78 -6.94
CA GLN A 155 16.16 19.99 -6.50
C GLN A 155 17.59 19.69 -6.02
N SER A 156 17.79 18.54 -5.36
CA SER A 156 19.12 18.09 -4.91
C SER A 156 19.93 17.38 -6.00
N HIS A 157 19.29 16.96 -7.10
CA HIS A 157 19.90 16.23 -8.22
C HIS A 157 19.46 16.81 -9.60
N PRO A 158 19.90 18.04 -9.95
CA PRO A 158 19.44 18.75 -11.15
C PRO A 158 19.85 18.10 -12.48
N SER A 159 20.81 17.16 -12.49
CA SER A 159 21.15 16.37 -13.68
C SER A 159 20.14 15.26 -13.99
N SER A 160 19.20 15.00 -13.08
CA SER A 160 18.24 13.91 -13.19
C SER A 160 16.85 14.37 -13.66
N THR A 161 16.64 15.67 -13.92
CA THR A 161 15.32 16.21 -14.25
C THR A 161 14.77 15.53 -15.51
N PRO A 162 13.63 14.84 -15.44
CA PRO A 162 13.03 14.28 -16.63
C PRO A 162 12.36 15.41 -17.43
N HIS A 163 12.72 15.50 -18.73
CA HIS A 163 12.18 16.45 -19.70
C HIS A 163 10.81 16.06 -20.22
#